data_AF-A0A0H5SGF0-F1
#
_entry.id   AF-A0A0H5SGF0-F1
#
_cell.length_a   1.000
_cell.length_b   1.000
_cell.length_c   1.000
_cell.angle_alpha   90.00
_cell.angle_beta   90.00
_cell.angle_gamma   90.00
#
_symmetry.space_group_name_H-M   'P 1'
#
loop_
_entity.id
_entity.type
_entity.pdbx_description
1 polymer ?
#
loop_
_entity_poly.entity_id
_entity_poly.type
_entity_poly.pdbx_seq_one_letter_code
_entity_poly.pdbx_strand_id
1 'polypeptide(L)'
;MCDKYGYVICPKVGLKDFITVTGKKDYLKWFRKISQKHVDFLICDKNLRPIMAIELDDSSHELKKAKKNDEFKNKLYKHIGFPLIRVKAARYYRHQDIDLIVSGTVKNFGNK
;
A
#
# COMPACT_ATOMS: atom_id res chain seq x y z
N MET A 1 11.29 -17.46 9.92
CA MET A 1 10.12 -16.81 9.28
C MET A 1 9.62 -15.75 10.25
N CYS A 2 9.09 -14.61 9.80
CA CYS A 2 8.55 -13.57 10.70
C CYS A 2 7.21 -14.00 11.29
N ASP A 3 7.24 -15.03 12.14
CA ASP A 3 6.08 -15.74 12.68
C ASP A 3 5.55 -15.18 14.01
N LYS A 4 6.34 -14.35 14.71
CA LYS A 4 6.03 -13.80 16.03
C LYS A 4 4.61 -13.22 16.15
N TYR A 5 4.11 -12.60 15.07
CA TYR A 5 2.79 -11.97 15.05
C TYR A 5 1.80 -12.66 14.10
N GLY A 6 2.17 -13.77 13.47
CA GLY A 6 1.30 -14.51 12.55
C GLY A 6 0.90 -13.74 11.28
N TYR A 7 1.72 -12.79 10.85
CA TYR A 7 1.52 -12.04 9.61
C TYR A 7 2.27 -12.70 8.45
N VAL A 8 1.66 -12.60 7.26
CA VAL A 8 2.28 -13.00 5.99
C VAL A 8 2.68 -11.73 5.25
N ILE A 9 3.93 -11.68 4.80
CA ILE A 9 4.46 -10.58 4.00
C ILE A 9 4.50 -11.04 2.54
N CYS A 10 3.70 -10.42 1.69
CA CYS A 10 3.65 -10.71 0.27
C CYS A 10 4.38 -9.60 -0.51
N PRO A 11 5.58 -9.86 -1.07
CA PRO A 11 6.30 -8.86 -1.84
C PRO A 11 5.68 -8.67 -3.23
N LYS A 12 5.72 -7.43 -3.72
CA LYS A 12 5.39 -7.04 -5.10
C LYS A 12 4.02 -7.52 -5.59
N VAL A 13 2.98 -7.29 -4.80
CA VAL A 13 1.61 -7.74 -5.13
C VAL A 13 0.92 -6.76 -6.05
N GLY A 14 0.28 -7.25 -7.13
CA GLY A 14 -0.50 -6.44 -8.04
C GLY A 14 -1.77 -5.91 -7.38
N LEU A 15 -2.14 -4.65 -7.64
CA LEU A 15 -3.37 -4.07 -7.06
C LEU A 15 -4.63 -4.85 -7.44
N LYS A 16 -4.67 -5.40 -8.66
CA LYS A 16 -5.79 -6.23 -9.14
C LYS A 16 -5.98 -7.53 -8.34
N ASP A 17 -4.96 -7.96 -7.59
CA ASP A 17 -4.98 -9.24 -6.88
C ASP A 17 -5.68 -9.13 -5.53
N PHE A 18 -5.92 -7.91 -5.03
CA PHE A 18 -6.63 -7.67 -3.76
C PHE A 18 -7.61 -6.47 -3.80
N ILE A 19 -7.70 -5.75 -4.91
CA ILE A 19 -8.67 -4.66 -5.12
C ILE A 19 -9.57 -5.01 -6.31
N THR A 20 -10.88 -4.97 -6.10
CA THR A 20 -11.89 -5.22 -7.14
C THR A 20 -12.57 -3.92 -7.58
N VAL A 21 -12.78 -3.77 -8.89
CA VAL A 21 -13.58 -2.67 -9.45
C VAL A 21 -15.05 -3.09 -9.44
N THR A 22 -15.88 -2.39 -8.66
CA THR A 22 -17.31 -2.73 -8.49
C THR A 22 -18.24 -1.99 -9.46
N GLY A 23 -17.81 -0.85 -10.02
CA GLY A 23 -18.61 -0.06 -10.96
C GLY A 23 -18.66 -0.64 -12.38
N LYS A 24 -19.86 -0.70 -12.98
CA LYS A 24 -20.05 -1.14 -14.38
C LYS A 24 -19.60 -0.09 -15.40
N LYS A 25 -19.89 1.19 -15.15
CA LYS A 25 -19.43 2.30 -16.00
C LYS A 25 -17.92 2.44 -15.85
N ASP A 26 -17.21 2.58 -16.98
CA ASP A 26 -15.74 2.68 -17.02
C ASP A 26 -14.99 1.48 -16.41
N TYR A 27 -15.62 0.30 -16.26
CA TYR A 27 -14.99 -0.89 -15.64
C TYR A 27 -13.60 -1.17 -16.23
N LEU A 28 -13.51 -1.33 -17.55
CA LEU A 28 -12.25 -1.65 -18.25
C LEU A 28 -11.17 -0.58 -18.04
N LYS A 29 -11.56 0.70 -17.96
CA LYS A 29 -10.64 1.82 -17.73
C LYS A 29 -10.03 1.73 -16.34
N TRP A 30 -10.83 1.49 -15.30
CA TRP A 30 -10.34 1.37 -13.93
C TRP A 30 -9.58 0.06 -13.70
N PHE A 31 -10.07 -1.05 -14.26
CA PHE A 31 -9.40 -2.34 -14.21
C PHE A 31 -8.00 -2.25 -14.83
N ARG A 32 -7.87 -1.65 -16.02
CA ARG A 32 -6.57 -1.41 -16.67
C ARG A 32 -5.65 -0.52 -15.83
N LYS A 33 -6.20 0.44 -15.07
CA LYS A 33 -5.37 1.31 -14.21
C LYS A 33 -4.78 0.56 -13.02
N ILE A 34 -5.54 -0.33 -12.38
CA ILE A 34 -5.06 -1.10 -11.23
C ILE A 34 -4.22 -2.30 -11.66
N SER A 35 -4.50 -2.92 -12.80
CA SER A 35 -3.78 -4.11 -13.29
C SER A 35 -2.31 -3.85 -13.62
N GLN A 36 -1.95 -2.60 -13.89
CA GLN A 36 -0.58 -2.16 -14.22
C GLN A 36 0.20 -1.67 -12.99
N LYS A 37 -0.35 -1.81 -11.78
CA LYS A 37 0.25 -1.26 -10.55
C LYS A 37 0.40 -2.37 -9.51
N HIS A 38 1.41 -2.22 -8.68
CA HIS A 38 1.71 -3.09 -7.55
C HIS A 38 1.98 -2.26 -6.30
N VAL A 39 1.91 -2.92 -5.16
CA VAL A 39 2.54 -2.48 -3.90
C VAL A 39 3.86 -3.19 -3.70
N ASP A 40 4.79 -2.58 -2.98
CA ASP A 40 6.06 -3.25 -2.65
C ASP A 40 5.84 -4.39 -1.67
N PHE A 41 4.98 -4.18 -0.67
CA PHE A 41 4.55 -5.25 0.23
C PHE A 41 3.07 -5.15 0.54
N LEU A 42 2.41 -6.30 0.54
CA LEU A 42 1.08 -6.48 1.13
C LEU A 42 1.23 -7.28 2.41
N ILE A 43 0.70 -6.75 3.51
CA ILE A 43 0.67 -7.45 4.80
C ILE A 43 -0.68 -8.12 4.91
N CYS A 44 -0.67 -9.43 5.13
CA CYS A 44 -1.86 -10.22 5.34
C CYS A 44 -1.84 -10.88 6.72
N ASP A 45 -3.02 -11.24 7.22
CA ASP A 45 -3.10 -12.16 8.36
C ASP A 45 -2.74 -13.60 7.95
N LYS A 46 -2.77 -14.52 8.93
CA LYS A 46 -2.53 -15.94 8.73
C LYS A 46 -3.44 -16.63 7.69
N ASN A 47 -4.58 -16.02 7.35
CA ASN A 47 -5.55 -16.53 6.37
C ASN A 47 -5.40 -15.82 5.01
N LEU A 48 -4.28 -15.12 4.78
CA LEU A 48 -4.01 -14.32 3.58
C LEU A 48 -5.01 -13.18 3.35
N ARG A 49 -5.72 -12.71 4.39
CA ARG A 49 -6.60 -11.55 4.29
C ARG A 49 -5.75 -10.27 4.34
N PRO A 50 -5.83 -9.38 3.34
CA PRO A 50 -5.06 -8.13 3.32
C PRO A 50 -5.42 -7.22 4.50
N ILE A 51 -4.41 -6.66 5.16
CA ILE A 51 -4.55 -5.73 6.29
C ILE A 51 -4.07 -4.34 5.92
N MET A 52 -2.91 -4.26 5.27
CA MET A 52 -2.30 -2.99 4.86
C MET A 52 -1.32 -3.20 3.70
N ALA A 53 -1.08 -2.14 2.95
CA ALA A 53 -0.07 -2.07 1.93
C ALA A 53 1.10 -1.19 2.39
N ILE A 54 2.31 -1.51 1.93
CA ILE A 54 3.53 -0.74 2.18
C ILE A 54 4.20 -0.41 0.84
N GLU A 55 4.64 0.84 0.70
CA GLU A 55 5.47 1.34 -0.40
C GLU A 55 6.79 1.89 0.15
N LEU A 56 7.87 1.66 -0.57
CA LEU A 56 9.17 2.23 -0.29
C LEU A 56 9.39 3.47 -1.17
N ASP A 57 9.45 4.64 -0.55
CA ASP A 57 9.72 5.90 -1.24
C ASP A 57 11.25 6.09 -1.32
N ASP A 58 11.87 5.82 -2.46
CA ASP A 58 13.24 6.24 -2.70
C ASP A 58 13.30 7.72 -3.13
N SER A 59 14.35 8.41 -2.70
CA SER A 59 14.66 9.81 -3.00
C SER A 59 14.88 10.10 -4.49
N SER A 60 14.97 9.05 -5.33
CA SER A 60 15.24 9.15 -6.77
C SER A 60 14.04 9.52 -7.65
N HIS A 61 12.88 9.86 -7.07
CA HIS A 61 11.64 10.13 -7.82
C HIS A 61 11.38 11.61 -8.18
N GLU A 62 12.28 12.23 -8.95
CA GLU A 62 12.08 13.55 -9.59
C GLU A 62 11.37 13.48 -10.97
N LEU A 63 10.60 12.43 -11.24
CA LEU A 63 9.87 12.28 -12.51
C LEU A 63 8.37 12.56 -12.32
N LYS A 64 7.80 13.48 -13.12
CA LYS A 64 6.36 13.83 -13.14
C LYS A 64 5.43 12.60 -13.20
N LYS A 65 5.88 11.48 -13.77
CA LYS A 65 5.15 10.20 -13.83
C LYS A 65 5.02 9.52 -12.46
N ALA A 66 6.06 9.57 -11.63
CA ALA A 66 6.05 9.02 -10.26
C ALA A 66 5.02 9.78 -9.41
N LYS A 67 5.07 11.12 -9.41
CA LYS A 67 4.08 11.97 -8.72
C LYS A 67 2.63 11.66 -9.11
N LYS A 68 2.34 11.47 -10.40
CA LYS A 68 1.00 11.08 -10.88
C LYS A 68 0.57 9.69 -10.39
N ASN A 69 1.50 8.74 -10.35
CA ASN A 69 1.22 7.39 -9.84
C ASN A 69 0.97 7.40 -8.33
N ASP A 70 1.76 8.17 -7.58
CA ASP A 70 1.59 8.33 -6.14
C ASP A 70 0.26 8.99 -5.79
N GLU A 71 -0.08 10.07 -6.50
CA GLU A 71 -1.37 10.74 -6.31
C GLU A 71 -2.54 9.79 -6.62
N PHE A 72 -2.42 8.98 -7.67
CA PHE A 72 -3.42 7.95 -7.99
C PHE A 72 -3.56 6.93 -6.85
N LYS A 73 -2.45 6.38 -6.34
CA LYS A 73 -2.48 5.42 -5.23
C LYS A 73 -3.10 6.07 -3.99
N ASN A 74 -2.63 7.25 -3.59
CA ASN A 74 -3.15 7.94 -2.40
C ASN A 74 -4.67 8.17 -2.48
N LYS A 75 -5.18 8.60 -3.65
CA LYS A 75 -6.63 8.74 -3.88
C LYS A 75 -7.37 7.41 -3.84
N LEU A 76 -6.82 6.36 -4.46
CA LEU A 76 -7.41 5.02 -4.48
C LEU A 76 -7.54 4.46 -3.06
N TYR A 77 -6.44 4.43 -2.29
CA TYR A 77 -6.42 3.86 -0.93
C TYR A 77 -7.33 4.63 0.04
N LYS A 78 -7.37 5.97 -0.08
CA LYS A 78 -8.33 6.79 0.65
C LYS A 78 -9.78 6.47 0.27
N HIS A 79 -10.05 6.22 -1.01
CA HIS A 79 -11.40 5.90 -1.49
C HIS A 79 -11.89 4.53 -1.00
N ILE A 80 -11.04 3.50 -1.03
CA ILE A 80 -11.40 2.15 -0.59
C ILE A 80 -11.29 1.95 0.93
N GLY A 81 -10.78 2.94 1.66
CA GLY A 81 -10.60 2.86 3.12
C GLY A 81 -9.56 1.83 3.56
N PHE A 82 -8.56 1.54 2.72
CA PHE A 82 -7.53 0.55 3.01
C PHE A 82 -6.21 1.25 3.39
N PRO A 83 -5.50 0.83 4.45
CA PRO A 83 -4.27 1.47 4.88
C PRO A 83 -3.13 1.33 3.86
N LEU A 84 -2.50 2.45 3.50
CA LEU A 84 -1.26 2.53 2.73
C LEU A 84 -0.19 3.22 3.56
N ILE A 85 0.87 2.49 3.91
CA ILE A 85 2.03 3.00 4.63
C ILE A 85 3.12 3.32 3.61
N ARG A 86 3.72 4.50 3.71
CA ARG A 86 4.89 4.88 2.92
C ARG A 86 6.10 4.97 3.82
N VAL A 87 7.15 4.22 3.51
CA VAL A 87 8.40 4.22 4.25
C VAL A 87 9.46 4.88 3.37
N LYS A 88 9.98 6.02 3.82
CA LYS A 88 11.08 6.69 3.12
C LYS A 88 12.34 5.85 3.22
N ALA A 89 13.00 5.63 2.09
CA ALA A 89 14.31 5.00 2.02
C ALA A 89 15.30 5.77 2.91
N ALA A 90 15.83 5.10 3.93
CA ALA A 90 16.88 5.60 4.78
C ALA A 90 18.05 4.62 4.80
N ARG A 91 19.27 5.14 4.93
CA ARG A 91 20.50 4.32 5.04
C ARG A 91 20.47 3.45 6.31
N TYR A 92 19.82 3.94 7.36
CA TYR A 92 19.61 3.23 8.62
C TYR A 92 18.19 3.52 9.11
N TYR A 93 17.52 2.49 9.62
CA TYR A 93 16.26 2.62 10.34
C TYR A 93 16.48 2.23 11.79
N ARG A 94 16.00 3.03 12.73
CA ARG A 94 15.81 2.57 14.11
C ARG A 94 14.38 2.06 14.24
N HIS A 95 14.16 1.05 15.09
CA HIS A 95 12.82 0.50 15.33
C HIS A 95 11.78 1.59 15.66
N GLN A 96 12.16 2.57 16.47
CA GLN A 96 11.32 3.71 16.85
C GLN A 96 10.83 4.55 15.66
N ASP A 97 11.66 4.70 14.61
CA ASP A 97 11.32 5.48 13.43
C ASP A 97 10.20 4.77 12.63
N ILE A 98 10.22 3.43 12.60
CA ILE A 98 9.19 2.61 11.94
C ILE A 98 7.89 2.59 12.76
N ASP A 99 7.97 2.46 14.08
CA ASP A 99 6.80 2.43 14.97
C ASP A 99 5.97 3.73 14.86
N LEU A 100 6.64 4.87 14.77
CA LEU A 100 5.98 6.18 14.57
C LEU A 100 5.24 6.24 13.23
N ILE A 101 5.87 5.74 12.15
CA ILE A 101 5.25 5.70 10.80
C ILE A 101 4.00 4.82 10.81
N VAL A 102 4.12 3.60 11.34
CA VAL A 102 3.01 2.63 11.35
C VAL A 102 1.86 3.12 12.23
N SER A 103 2.16 3.58 13.46
CA SER A 103 1.12 4.03 14.40
C SER A 103 0.39 5.28 13.93
N GLY A 104 1.09 6.23 13.29
CA GLY A 104 0.48 7.41 12.68
C GLY A 104 -0.48 7.07 11.56
N THR A 105 -0.11 6.14 10.68
CA THR A 105 -0.99 5.71 9.58
C THR A 105 -2.20 4.95 10.08
N VAL A 106 -2.04 3.97 10.98
CA VAL A 106 -3.17 3.16 11.48
C VAL A 106 -4.21 4.00 12.20
N LYS A 107 -3.80 4.98 13.03
CA LYS A 107 -4.74 5.90 13.71
C LYS A 107 -5.59 6.73 12.74
N ASN A 108 -5.04 7.10 11.58
CA ASN A 108 -5.77 7.86 10.56
C ASN A 108 -6.83 7.03 9.81
N PHE A 109 -6.74 5.69 9.84
CA PHE A 109 -7.74 4.79 9.26
C PHE A 109 -8.69 4.19 10.30
N GLY A 110 -8.29 4.11 11.57
CA GLY A 110 -9.09 3.53 12.67
C GLY A 110 -10.16 4.45 13.27
N ASN A 111 -10.24 5.71 12.87
CA ASN A 111 -11.30 6.65 13.26
C ASN A 111 -12.41 6.67 12.18
N LYS A 112 -13.14 5.57 12.04
CA LYS A 112 -14.45 5.51 11.39
C LYS A 112 -15.31 4.43 12.02
#